data_AF-A0A8D3BJ49-F1
#
_entry.id   AF-A0A8D3BJ49-F1
#
_cell.length_a   1.000
_cell.length_b   1.000
_cell.length_c   1.000
_cell.angle_alpha   90.00
_cell.angle_beta   90.00
_cell.angle_gamma   90.00
#
_symmetry.space_group_name_H-M   'P 1'
#
loop_
_entity.id
_entity.type
_entity.pdbx_description
1 polymer ?
#
loop_
_entity_poly.entity_id
_entity_poly.type
_entity_poly.pdbx_seq_one_letter_code
_entity_poly.pdbx_strand_id
1 'polypeptide(L)'
;SSGRLSSLKLHKAPWYAGGSARMSLLILVSIFTCAASVMYLVYRNFPELPDDEMEKIKIPKDMDDAKALGTVLSKYKDTYYTQVLVAYFATYVFLQTFAIPGSIFLSILSGYLYPFPLALFLVCLCSGLGASFCYMLSYLVGRPVVYRYLTERAQKWSQQVDKHRDHLINYIIFLRITPFLPNWFINITSPVINVPLGVFFIGTFLGVAPPSFVAINAGTTLYKLTTAGEAVSWNSLAVLGVLAVLSILPVCFQKKLQQKLE
;
A
#
# COMPACT_ATOMS: atom_id res chain seq x y z
N SER A 1 47.21 -40.73 5.93
CA SER A 1 45.87 -40.22 5.59
C SER A 1 45.79 -38.76 6.00
N SER A 2 46.11 -37.84 5.09
CA SER A 2 45.96 -36.39 5.31
C SER A 2 44.80 -35.89 4.46
N GLY A 3 43.83 -35.27 5.14
CA GLY A 3 42.50 -34.95 4.64
C GLY A 3 42.49 -33.93 3.50
N ARG A 4 41.76 -34.31 2.46
CA ARG A 4 41.26 -33.46 1.37
C ARG A 4 40.39 -32.32 1.96
N LEU A 5 40.98 -31.15 2.18
CA LEU A 5 40.26 -29.87 2.15
C LEU A 5 40.31 -29.33 0.72
N SER A 6 39.71 -30.09 -0.20
CA SER A 6 39.45 -29.64 -1.55
C SER A 6 38.35 -28.58 -1.48
N SER A 7 38.75 -27.33 -1.71
CA SER A 7 37.93 -26.22 -2.18
C SER A 7 36.50 -26.62 -2.57
N LEU A 8 35.51 -26.23 -1.77
CA LEU A 8 34.13 -26.15 -2.22
C LEU A 8 34.11 -25.18 -3.41
N LYS A 9 34.20 -25.73 -4.62
CA LYS A 9 33.90 -25.03 -5.85
C LYS A 9 32.47 -24.53 -5.70
N LEU A 10 32.32 -23.23 -5.42
CA LEU A 10 31.08 -22.52 -5.64
C LEU A 10 30.63 -22.89 -7.05
N HIS A 11 29.58 -23.69 -7.13
CA HIS A 11 28.84 -23.89 -8.35
C HIS A 11 28.23 -22.53 -8.68
N LYS A 12 28.98 -21.70 -9.42
CA LYS A 12 28.44 -20.51 -10.07
C LYS A 12 27.29 -21.03 -10.92
N ALA A 13 26.06 -20.77 -10.50
CA ALA A 13 24.88 -21.11 -11.28
C ALA A 13 25.09 -20.57 -12.72
N PRO A 14 24.73 -21.35 -13.76
CA PRO A 14 25.04 -21.05 -15.16
C PRO A 14 24.45 -19.72 -15.69
N TRP A 15 23.60 -19.07 -14.90
CA TRP A 15 22.99 -17.77 -15.19
C TRP A 15 23.88 -16.56 -14.87
N TYR A 16 25.15 -16.78 -14.52
CA TYR A 16 26.18 -15.74 -14.41
C TYR A 16 26.61 -15.23 -15.81
N ALA A 17 25.65 -14.93 -16.69
CA ALA A 17 25.89 -14.11 -17.85
C ALA A 17 26.09 -12.69 -17.31
N GLY A 18 27.36 -12.31 -17.12
CA GLY A 18 27.77 -10.99 -16.67
C GLY A 18 27.33 -9.91 -17.66
N GLY A 19 26.09 -9.46 -17.54
CA GLY A 19 25.74 -8.11 -17.97
C GLY A 19 26.58 -7.15 -17.14
N SER A 20 27.41 -6.32 -17.79
CA SER A 20 28.08 -5.20 -17.12
C SER A 20 27.02 -4.43 -16.31
N ALA A 21 27.35 -3.97 -15.10
CA ALA A 21 26.41 -3.17 -14.29
C ALA A 21 25.80 -2.00 -15.08
N ARG A 22 26.53 -1.51 -16.09
CA ARG A 22 26.05 -0.54 -17.09
C ARG A 22 24.86 -1.06 -17.90
N MET A 23 24.91 -2.30 -18.39
CA MET A 23 23.81 -2.93 -19.13
C MET A 23 22.58 -3.12 -18.24
N SER A 24 22.74 -3.58 -17.00
CA SER A 24 21.64 -3.70 -16.04
C SER A 24 21.00 -2.34 -15.75
N LEU A 25 21.80 -1.28 -15.63
CA LEU A 25 21.31 0.09 -15.47
C LEU A 25 20.54 0.56 -16.71
N LEU A 26 21.06 0.32 -17.92
CA LEU A 26 20.39 0.67 -19.17
C LEU A 26 19.03 -0.02 -19.32
N ILE A 27 18.95 -1.32 -18.98
CA ILE A 27 17.70 -2.07 -18.97
C ILE A 27 16.72 -1.42 -17.99
N LEU A 28 17.15 -1.13 -16.75
CA LEU A 28 16.29 -0.49 -15.76
C LEU A 28 15.77 0.88 -16.22
N VAL A 29 16.66 1.72 -16.78
CA VAL A 29 16.30 3.04 -17.32
C VAL A 29 15.31 2.89 -18.48
N SER A 30 15.51 1.92 -19.37
CA SER A 30 14.57 1.66 -20.49
C SER A 30 13.18 1.24 -20.00
N ILE A 31 13.09 0.35 -19.02
CA ILE A 31 11.81 -0.10 -18.43
C ILE A 31 11.13 1.07 -17.72
N PHE A 32 11.88 1.85 -16.94
CA PHE A 32 11.35 3.03 -16.27
C PHE A 32 10.81 4.06 -17.28
N THR A 33 11.57 4.35 -18.34
CA THR A 33 11.17 5.31 -19.39
C THR A 33 9.93 4.83 -20.13
N CYS A 34 9.85 3.54 -20.44
CA CYS A 34 8.67 2.93 -21.05
C CYS A 34 7.44 3.05 -20.13
N ALA A 35 7.58 2.69 -18.84
CA ALA A 35 6.51 2.81 -17.87
C ALA A 35 6.07 4.27 -17.64
N ALA A 36 7.01 5.20 -17.59
CA ALA A 36 6.74 6.63 -17.51
C ALA A 36 6.02 7.15 -18.76
N SER A 37 6.34 6.63 -19.94
CA SER A 37 5.64 6.96 -21.19
C SER A 37 4.19 6.46 -21.16
N VAL A 38 3.94 5.26 -20.63
CA VAL A 38 2.57 4.75 -20.40
C VAL A 38 1.82 5.65 -19.42
N MET A 39 2.46 6.03 -18.31
CA MET A 39 1.87 6.98 -17.35
C MET A 39 1.54 8.34 -17.98
N TYR A 40 2.43 8.85 -18.84
CA TYR A 40 2.19 10.08 -19.60
C TYR A 40 1.00 9.95 -20.56
N LEU A 41 0.85 8.81 -21.23
CA LEU A 41 -0.31 8.54 -22.08
C LEU A 41 -1.62 8.46 -21.27
N VAL A 42 -1.60 7.84 -20.10
CA VAL A 42 -2.75 7.83 -19.19
C VAL A 42 -3.12 9.24 -18.76
N TYR A 43 -2.13 10.06 -18.40
CA TYR A 43 -2.33 11.47 -18.03
C TYR A 43 -2.87 12.30 -19.19
N ARG A 44 -2.35 12.13 -20.41
CA ARG A 44 -2.81 12.89 -21.59
C ARG A 44 -4.22 12.52 -22.04
N ASN A 45 -4.65 11.27 -21.83
CA ASN A 45 -6.01 10.83 -22.13
C ASN A 45 -6.99 11.13 -20.98
N PHE A 46 -6.53 11.76 -19.90
CA PHE A 46 -7.36 12.08 -18.76
C PHE A 46 -8.29 13.25 -19.11
N PRO A 47 -9.62 13.11 -18.92
CA PRO A 47 -10.57 14.17 -19.23
C PRO A 47 -10.26 15.49 -18.53
N GLU A 48 -10.42 16.60 -19.24
CA GLU A 48 -10.22 17.93 -18.65
C GLU A 48 -11.39 18.28 -17.72
N LEU A 49 -11.06 18.91 -16.59
CA LEU A 49 -12.02 19.49 -15.68
C LEU A 49 -12.27 20.95 -16.09
N PRO A 50 -13.50 21.46 -15.95
CA PRO A 50 -13.75 22.88 -16.12
C PRO A 50 -12.97 23.71 -15.09
N ASP A 51 -12.54 24.92 -15.47
CA ASP A 51 -11.57 25.73 -14.72
C ASP A 51 -11.99 26.00 -13.27
N ASP A 52 -13.31 26.14 -13.02
CA ASP A 52 -13.90 26.37 -11.69
C ASP A 52 -13.80 25.17 -10.74
N GLU A 53 -13.72 23.95 -11.28
CA GLU A 53 -13.47 22.73 -10.51
C GLU A 53 -11.98 22.48 -10.33
N MET A 54 -11.15 22.89 -11.30
CA MET A 54 -9.70 22.74 -11.24
C MET A 54 -9.07 23.60 -10.12
N GLU A 55 -9.60 24.79 -9.85
CA GLU A 55 -9.18 25.63 -8.71
C GLU A 55 -9.42 24.95 -7.34
N LYS A 56 -10.38 24.02 -7.26
CA LYS A 56 -10.70 23.27 -6.04
C LYS A 56 -9.79 22.06 -5.84
N ILE A 57 -9.02 21.66 -6.85
CA ILE A 57 -8.02 20.59 -6.74
C ILE A 57 -6.73 21.16 -6.13
N LYS A 58 -6.74 21.30 -4.81
CA LYS A 58 -5.59 21.73 -4.00
C LYS A 58 -5.44 20.82 -2.78
N ILE A 59 -4.24 20.78 -2.21
CA ILE A 59 -4.00 20.06 -0.96
C ILE A 59 -4.84 20.72 0.14
N PRO A 60 -5.77 20.00 0.80
CA PRO A 60 -6.70 20.60 1.73
C PRO A 60 -5.97 21.05 3.00
N LYS A 61 -6.18 22.31 3.40
CA LYS A 61 -5.61 22.88 4.63
C LYS A 61 -6.59 22.89 5.79
N ASP A 62 -7.89 22.84 5.48
CA ASP A 62 -8.99 22.78 6.42
C ASP A 62 -10.09 21.82 5.94
N MET A 63 -11.17 21.72 6.72
CA MET A 63 -12.29 20.80 6.45
C MET A 63 -13.13 21.25 5.25
N ASP A 64 -13.20 22.55 4.97
CA ASP A 64 -14.00 23.07 3.86
C ASP A 64 -13.29 22.84 2.52
N ASP A 65 -11.97 23.03 2.49
CA ASP A 65 -11.12 22.60 1.38
C ASP A 65 -11.23 21.08 1.14
N ALA A 66 -11.23 20.27 2.20
CA ALA A 66 -11.37 18.82 2.10
C ALA A 66 -12.74 18.40 1.53
N LYS A 67 -13.81 19.08 1.94
CA LYS A 67 -15.15 18.89 1.38
C LYS A 67 -15.20 19.27 -0.10
N ALA A 68 -14.71 20.46 -0.45
CA ALA A 68 -14.72 20.95 -1.83
C ALA A 68 -13.93 20.02 -2.77
N LEU A 69 -12.72 19.63 -2.37
CA LEU A 69 -11.91 18.67 -3.10
C LEU A 69 -12.63 17.33 -3.23
N GLY A 70 -13.20 16.83 -2.13
CA GLY A 70 -13.92 15.57 -2.09
C GLY A 70 -15.13 15.53 -3.03
N THR A 71 -15.92 16.59 -3.06
CA THR A 71 -17.08 16.74 -3.97
C THR A 71 -16.64 16.71 -5.44
N VAL A 72 -15.58 17.45 -5.79
CA VAL A 72 -15.04 17.45 -7.16
C VAL A 72 -14.54 16.07 -7.55
N LEU A 73 -13.75 15.42 -6.69
CA LEU A 73 -13.21 14.09 -6.96
C LEU A 73 -14.30 13.03 -7.10
N SER A 74 -15.34 13.07 -6.26
CA SER A 74 -16.48 12.15 -6.36
C SER A 74 -17.27 12.37 -7.66
N LYS A 75 -17.62 13.62 -7.98
CA LYS A 75 -18.32 13.99 -9.22
C LYS A 75 -17.53 13.58 -10.46
N TYR A 76 -16.22 13.83 -10.44
CA TYR A 76 -15.32 13.49 -11.54
C TYR A 76 -15.22 11.96 -11.72
N LYS A 77 -15.10 11.19 -10.63
CA LYS A 77 -15.14 9.72 -10.67
C LYS A 77 -16.48 9.17 -11.14
N ASP A 78 -17.60 9.81 -10.82
CA ASP A 78 -18.92 9.39 -11.33
C ASP A 78 -19.06 9.63 -12.83
N THR A 79 -18.50 10.74 -13.33
CA THR A 79 -18.54 11.09 -14.75
C THR A 79 -17.56 10.24 -15.60
N TYR A 80 -16.36 9.98 -15.07
CA TYR A 80 -15.25 9.33 -15.79
C TYR A 80 -14.72 8.11 -15.04
N TYR A 81 -15.63 7.24 -14.62
CA TYR A 81 -15.34 6.10 -13.75
C TYR A 81 -14.18 5.22 -14.23
N THR A 82 -14.22 4.82 -15.50
CA THR A 82 -13.21 3.94 -16.11
C THR A 82 -11.84 4.61 -16.18
N GLN A 83 -11.80 5.88 -16.57
CA GLN A 83 -10.56 6.65 -16.68
C GLN A 83 -9.90 6.82 -15.32
N VAL A 84 -10.68 7.20 -14.29
CA VAL A 84 -10.18 7.32 -12.91
C VAL A 84 -9.69 5.97 -12.40
N LEU A 85 -10.42 4.88 -12.66
CA LEU A 85 -10.03 3.53 -12.24
C LEU A 85 -8.72 3.08 -12.91
N VAL A 86 -8.58 3.29 -14.21
CA VAL A 86 -7.36 2.94 -14.97
C VAL A 86 -6.18 3.78 -14.50
N ALA A 87 -6.36 5.09 -14.32
CA ALA A 87 -5.30 5.97 -13.82
C ALA A 87 -4.90 5.61 -12.40
N TYR A 88 -5.85 5.31 -11.52
CA TYR A 88 -5.59 4.80 -10.18
C TYR A 88 -4.75 3.52 -10.22
N PHE A 89 -5.19 2.52 -11.00
CA PHE A 89 -4.51 1.23 -11.12
C PHE A 89 -3.10 1.40 -11.68
N ALA A 90 -2.94 2.14 -12.77
CA ALA A 90 -1.64 2.39 -13.41
C ALA A 90 -0.68 3.12 -12.46
N THR A 91 -1.16 4.17 -11.78
CA THR A 91 -0.36 4.93 -10.80
C THR A 91 0.07 4.04 -9.64
N TYR A 92 -0.86 3.27 -9.07
CA TYR A 92 -0.55 2.39 -7.94
C TYR A 92 0.51 1.34 -8.31
N VAL A 93 0.31 0.66 -9.44
CA VAL A 93 1.24 -0.35 -9.94
C VAL A 93 2.60 0.28 -10.26
N PHE A 94 2.64 1.47 -10.87
CA PHE A 94 3.87 2.21 -11.15
C PHE A 94 4.65 2.49 -9.86
N LEU A 95 3.99 3.07 -8.84
CA LEU A 95 4.63 3.37 -7.55
C LEU A 95 5.20 2.10 -6.90
N GLN A 96 4.43 1.01 -6.87
CA GLN A 96 4.87 -0.25 -6.28
C GLN A 96 6.01 -0.91 -7.07
N THR A 97 5.98 -0.83 -8.41
CA THR A 97 7.00 -1.41 -9.29
C THR A 97 8.37 -0.77 -9.05
N PHE A 98 8.39 0.55 -8.92
CA PHE A 98 9.63 1.33 -8.74
C PHE A 98 9.93 1.66 -7.28
N ALA A 99 9.22 1.04 -6.33
CA ALA A 99 9.40 1.25 -4.89
C ALA A 99 9.30 2.74 -4.46
N ILE A 100 8.47 3.51 -5.15
CA ILE A 100 8.25 4.93 -4.87
C ILE A 100 7.25 5.06 -3.71
N PRO A 101 7.58 5.82 -2.65
CA PRO A 101 6.66 6.04 -1.54
C PRO A 101 5.44 6.84 -2.01
N GLY A 102 4.26 6.49 -1.50
CA GLY A 102 3.01 7.22 -1.79
C GLY A 102 1.77 6.35 -1.99
N SER A 103 1.93 5.03 -2.14
CA SER A 103 0.81 4.10 -2.33
C SER A 103 -0.22 4.11 -1.20
N ILE A 104 0.17 4.46 0.03
CA ILE A 104 -0.77 4.64 1.15
C ILE A 104 -1.82 5.72 0.89
N PHE A 105 -1.45 6.81 0.22
CA PHE A 105 -2.40 7.88 -0.12
C PHE A 105 -3.43 7.40 -1.14
N LEU A 106 -3.02 6.55 -2.09
CA LEU A 106 -3.94 5.90 -3.01
C LEU A 106 -4.87 4.92 -2.28
N SER A 107 -4.38 4.16 -1.31
CA SER A 107 -5.24 3.29 -0.48
C SER A 107 -6.30 4.08 0.28
N ILE A 108 -5.94 5.23 0.85
CA ILE A 108 -6.92 6.13 1.50
C ILE A 108 -7.89 6.70 0.47
N LEU A 109 -7.39 7.22 -0.66
CA LEU A 109 -8.20 7.78 -1.74
C LEU A 109 -9.22 6.76 -2.29
N SER A 110 -8.82 5.51 -2.45
CA SER A 110 -9.73 4.46 -2.93
C SER A 110 -10.89 4.21 -1.98
N GLY A 111 -10.69 4.32 -0.67
CA GLY A 111 -11.77 4.26 0.32
C GLY A 111 -12.69 5.47 0.32
N TYR A 112 -12.22 6.61 -0.19
CA TYR A 112 -13.06 7.78 -0.42
C TYR A 112 -13.91 7.62 -1.69
N LEU A 113 -13.33 7.08 -2.76
CA LEU A 113 -13.93 7.05 -4.10
C LEU A 113 -14.77 5.80 -4.41
N TYR A 114 -14.44 4.64 -3.82
CA TYR A 114 -15.03 3.36 -4.19
C TYR A 114 -15.63 2.64 -2.98
N PRO A 115 -16.65 1.77 -3.20
CA PRO A 115 -17.16 0.89 -2.16
C PRO A 115 -16.06 0.02 -1.55
N PHE A 116 -16.14 -0.22 -0.25
CA PHE A 116 -15.11 -0.90 0.53
C PHE A 116 -14.60 -2.23 -0.09
N PRO A 117 -15.47 -3.18 -0.53
CA PRO A 117 -14.99 -4.44 -1.10
C PRO A 117 -14.17 -4.25 -2.38
N LEU A 118 -14.58 -3.31 -3.22
CA LEU A 118 -13.89 -2.99 -4.47
C LEU A 118 -12.55 -2.30 -4.18
N ALA A 119 -12.53 -1.32 -3.27
CA ALA A 119 -11.31 -0.63 -2.86
C ALA A 119 -10.28 -1.62 -2.29
N LEU A 120 -10.71 -2.53 -1.41
CA LEU A 120 -9.83 -3.53 -0.81
C LEU A 120 -9.26 -4.48 -1.86
N PHE A 121 -10.12 -5.00 -2.75
CA PHE A 121 -9.68 -5.87 -3.84
C PHE A 121 -8.67 -5.16 -4.76
N LEU A 122 -8.96 -3.91 -5.17
CA LEU A 122 -8.08 -3.11 -6.02
C LEU A 122 -6.71 -2.87 -5.36
N VAL A 123 -6.67 -2.47 -4.09
CA VAL A 123 -5.43 -2.24 -3.36
C VAL A 123 -4.60 -3.52 -3.27
N CYS A 124 -5.21 -4.64 -2.91
CA CYS A 124 -4.52 -5.94 -2.84
C CYS A 124 -3.99 -6.37 -4.20
N LEU A 125 -4.79 -6.22 -5.26
CA LEU A 125 -4.41 -6.57 -6.63
C LEU A 125 -3.26 -5.71 -7.14
N CYS A 126 -3.38 -4.37 -7.03
CA CYS A 126 -2.34 -3.43 -7.47
C CYS A 126 -1.04 -3.65 -6.70
N SER A 127 -1.13 -3.89 -5.38
CA SER A 127 0.02 -4.17 -4.54
C SER A 127 0.70 -5.48 -4.91
N GLY A 128 -0.07 -6.56 -5.12
CA GLY A 128 0.47 -7.84 -5.56
C GLY A 128 1.17 -7.75 -6.92
N LEU A 129 0.52 -7.11 -7.91
CA LEU A 129 1.06 -6.95 -9.27
C LEU A 129 2.30 -6.04 -9.29
N GLY A 130 2.21 -4.85 -8.72
CA GLY A 130 3.34 -3.92 -8.68
C GLY A 130 4.53 -4.47 -7.86
N ALA A 131 4.27 -5.15 -6.74
CA ALA A 131 5.33 -5.83 -6.00
C ALA A 131 5.96 -6.95 -6.81
N SER A 132 5.19 -7.67 -7.62
CA SER A 132 5.69 -8.72 -8.52
C SER A 132 6.56 -8.15 -9.63
N PHE A 133 6.23 -6.99 -10.19
CA PHE A 133 7.10 -6.29 -11.13
C PHE A 133 8.38 -5.79 -10.46
N CYS A 134 8.30 -5.24 -9.24
CA CYS A 134 9.48 -4.87 -8.46
C CYS A 134 10.38 -6.10 -8.18
N TYR A 135 9.77 -7.23 -7.82
CA TYR A 135 10.45 -8.52 -7.67
C TYR A 135 11.16 -8.93 -8.97
N MET A 136 10.49 -8.83 -10.12
CA MET A 136 11.06 -9.19 -11.43
C MET A 136 12.21 -8.26 -11.81
N LEU A 137 12.09 -6.96 -11.56
CA LEU A 137 13.17 -5.99 -11.74
C LEU A 137 14.37 -6.38 -10.87
N SER A 138 14.16 -6.68 -9.59
CA SER A 138 15.24 -7.14 -8.70
C SER A 138 15.86 -8.45 -9.19
N TYR A 139 15.06 -9.38 -9.70
CA TYR A 139 15.56 -10.64 -10.27
C TYR A 139 16.46 -10.39 -11.50
N LEU A 140 16.05 -9.51 -12.41
CA LEU A 140 16.74 -9.20 -13.66
C LEU A 140 18.03 -8.38 -13.46
N VAL A 141 17.97 -7.33 -12.63
CA VAL A 141 19.06 -6.33 -12.51
C VAL A 141 19.61 -6.18 -11.09
N GLY A 142 18.85 -6.60 -10.07
CA GLY A 142 19.19 -6.39 -8.66
C GLY A 142 20.11 -7.45 -8.05
N ARG A 143 20.19 -8.65 -8.64
CA ARG A 143 21.00 -9.77 -8.10
C ARG A 143 22.46 -9.37 -7.81
N PRO A 144 23.22 -8.73 -8.73
CA PRO A 144 24.61 -8.36 -8.46
C PRO A 144 24.79 -7.42 -7.26
N VAL A 145 23.87 -6.46 -7.09
CA VAL A 145 23.90 -5.48 -5.99
C VAL A 145 23.55 -6.16 -4.67
N VAL A 146 22.49 -6.96 -4.64
CA VAL A 146 22.06 -7.66 -3.42
C VAL A 146 23.09 -8.68 -2.98
N TYR A 147 23.67 -9.47 -3.90
CA TYR A 147 24.77 -10.36 -3.53
C TYR A 147 25.97 -9.56 -2.99
N ARG A 148 26.36 -8.42 -3.59
CA ARG A 148 27.51 -7.66 -3.09
C ARG A 148 27.35 -7.15 -1.65
N TYR A 149 26.16 -6.70 -1.26
CA TYR A 149 25.94 -6.08 0.05
C TYR A 149 25.28 -7.00 1.10
N LEU A 150 24.60 -8.06 0.68
CA LEU A 150 23.78 -8.90 1.55
C LEU A 150 24.11 -10.39 1.48
N THR A 151 25.21 -10.83 0.83
CA THR A 151 25.52 -12.27 0.62
C THR A 151 25.37 -13.12 1.89
N GLU A 152 26.02 -12.79 3.01
CA GLU A 152 25.97 -13.64 4.20
C GLU A 152 24.57 -13.72 4.82
N ARG A 153 23.86 -12.59 4.90
CA ARG A 153 22.48 -12.55 5.45
C ARG A 153 21.50 -13.24 4.50
N ALA A 154 21.62 -12.99 3.20
CA ALA A 154 20.81 -13.62 2.17
C ALA A 154 21.01 -15.14 2.14
N GLN A 155 22.23 -15.63 2.33
CA GLN A 155 22.49 -17.08 2.44
C GLN A 155 21.83 -17.69 3.68
N LYS A 156 21.98 -17.06 4.85
CA LYS A 156 21.32 -17.51 6.09
C LYS A 156 19.80 -17.52 5.93
N TRP A 157 19.22 -16.45 5.39
CA TRP A 157 17.78 -16.37 5.14
C TRP A 157 17.32 -17.37 4.09
N SER A 158 18.07 -17.58 3.01
CA SER A 158 17.76 -18.62 2.01
C SER A 158 17.74 -20.02 2.63
N GLN A 159 18.69 -20.35 3.51
CA GLN A 159 18.68 -21.64 4.22
C GLN A 159 17.48 -21.78 5.16
N GLN A 160 17.04 -20.70 5.81
CA GLN A 160 15.83 -20.71 6.65
C GLN A 160 14.55 -20.85 5.83
N VAL A 161 14.50 -20.19 4.66
CA VAL A 161 13.42 -20.31 3.67
C VAL A 161 13.34 -21.75 3.15
N ASP A 162 14.46 -22.36 2.78
CA ASP A 162 14.49 -23.73 2.26
C ASP A 162 14.06 -24.76 3.31
N LYS A 163 14.36 -24.54 4.60
CA LYS A 163 13.89 -25.38 5.70
C LYS A 163 12.38 -25.32 5.95
N HIS A 164 11.71 -24.23 5.55
CA HIS A 164 10.29 -24.02 5.81
C HIS A 164 9.52 -23.70 4.51
N ARG A 165 9.92 -24.34 3.41
CA ARG A 165 9.35 -24.17 2.06
C ARG A 165 7.83 -24.30 2.03
N ASP A 166 7.29 -25.22 2.82
CA ASP A 166 5.85 -25.51 2.86
C ASP A 166 5.02 -24.37 3.50
N HIS A 167 5.66 -23.43 4.19
CA HIS A 167 5.02 -22.32 4.90
C HIS A 167 5.37 -20.93 4.35
N LEU A 168 5.98 -20.85 3.16
CA LEU A 168 6.45 -19.58 2.59
C LEU A 168 5.35 -18.54 2.40
N ILE A 169 4.14 -18.96 2.01
CA ILE A 169 3.00 -18.04 1.90
C ILE A 169 2.73 -17.37 3.25
N ASN A 170 2.71 -18.15 4.35
CA ASN A 170 2.46 -17.65 5.70
C ASN A 170 3.55 -16.67 6.15
N TYR A 171 4.82 -16.95 5.82
CA TYR A 171 5.91 -16.02 6.11
C TYR A 171 5.77 -14.70 5.36
N ILE A 172 5.45 -14.73 4.05
CA ILE A 172 5.24 -13.50 3.29
C ILE A 172 4.05 -12.72 3.84
N ILE A 173 2.93 -13.40 4.17
CA ILE A 173 1.77 -12.76 4.80
C ILE A 173 2.18 -12.07 6.09
N PHE A 174 2.87 -12.77 6.98
CA PHE A 174 3.35 -12.20 8.25
C PHE A 174 4.24 -10.97 8.03
N LEU A 175 5.20 -11.03 7.10
CA LEU A 175 6.08 -9.91 6.79
C LEU A 175 5.34 -8.71 6.19
N ARG A 176 4.21 -8.92 5.51
CA ARG A 176 3.41 -7.85 4.90
C ARG A 176 2.43 -7.21 5.87
N ILE A 177 1.94 -7.99 6.84
CA ILE A 177 1.08 -7.48 7.91
C ILE A 177 1.91 -6.67 8.90
N THR A 178 3.11 -7.16 9.24
CA THR A 178 3.97 -6.52 10.22
C THR A 178 4.72 -5.33 9.62
N PRO A 179 4.80 -4.19 10.33
CA PRO A 179 5.47 -2.98 9.83
C PRO A 179 7.00 -3.02 9.96
N PHE A 180 7.59 -4.18 10.25
CA PHE A 180 9.02 -4.29 10.58
C PHE A 180 9.93 -4.10 9.37
N LEU A 181 9.51 -4.58 8.19
CA LEU A 181 10.30 -4.48 6.97
C LEU A 181 9.60 -3.58 5.96
N PRO A 182 10.32 -2.63 5.34
CA PRO A 182 9.79 -1.86 4.24
C PRO A 182 9.33 -2.74 3.08
N ASN A 183 8.24 -2.37 2.42
CA ASN A 183 7.70 -3.15 1.29
C ASN A 183 8.72 -3.38 0.17
N TRP A 184 9.51 -2.36 -0.16
CA TRP A 184 10.56 -2.44 -1.17
C TRP A 184 11.62 -3.50 -0.82
N PHE A 185 11.94 -3.63 0.47
CA PHE A 185 12.96 -4.56 0.94
C PHE A 185 12.51 -6.01 0.71
N ILE A 186 11.26 -6.33 1.06
CA ILE A 186 10.67 -7.65 0.82
C ILE A 186 10.66 -7.96 -0.69
N ASN A 187 10.27 -6.99 -1.53
CA ASN A 187 10.23 -7.16 -2.99
C ASN A 187 11.62 -7.47 -3.58
N ILE A 188 12.65 -6.74 -3.14
CA ILE A 188 14.00 -6.88 -3.67
C ILE A 188 14.69 -8.15 -3.18
N THR A 189 14.46 -8.56 -1.94
CA THR A 189 15.16 -9.70 -1.32
C THR A 189 14.52 -11.06 -1.61
N SER A 190 13.20 -11.13 -1.77
CA SER A 190 12.47 -12.36 -2.13
C SER A 190 13.04 -13.15 -3.33
N PRO A 191 13.43 -12.53 -4.47
CA PRO A 191 14.01 -13.26 -5.60
C PRO A 191 15.44 -13.76 -5.35
N VAL A 192 16.13 -13.21 -4.35
CA VAL A 192 17.51 -13.57 -4.02
C VAL A 192 17.54 -14.78 -3.08
N ILE A 193 16.54 -14.91 -2.21
CA ILE A 193 16.33 -16.08 -1.35
C ILE A 193 15.43 -17.14 -2.01
N ASN A 194 15.18 -17.03 -3.32
CA ASN A 194 14.47 -18.01 -4.15
C ASN A 194 13.01 -18.32 -3.72
N VAL A 195 12.27 -17.31 -3.26
CA VAL A 195 10.81 -17.43 -3.06
C VAL A 195 10.11 -17.50 -4.43
N PRO A 196 9.24 -18.48 -4.71
CA PRO A 196 8.52 -18.54 -5.98
C PRO A 196 7.61 -17.32 -6.21
N LEU A 197 7.54 -16.81 -7.45
CA LEU A 197 6.75 -15.62 -7.78
C LEU A 197 5.26 -15.77 -7.42
N GLY A 198 4.65 -16.92 -7.69
CA GLY A 198 3.24 -17.18 -7.34
C GLY A 198 2.98 -17.14 -5.84
N VAL A 199 3.89 -17.72 -5.04
CA VAL A 199 3.85 -17.67 -3.56
C VAL A 199 3.99 -16.22 -3.07
N PHE A 200 4.92 -15.47 -3.65
CA PHE A 200 5.13 -14.07 -3.33
C PHE A 200 3.91 -13.20 -3.69
N PHE A 201 3.29 -13.42 -4.85
CA PHE A 201 2.09 -12.71 -5.28
C PHE A 201 0.91 -12.98 -4.35
N ILE A 202 0.58 -14.25 -4.10
CA ILE A 202 -0.54 -14.64 -3.23
C ILE A 202 -0.29 -14.15 -1.80
N GLY A 203 0.91 -14.36 -1.27
CA GLY A 203 1.27 -13.91 0.06
C GLY A 203 1.22 -12.39 0.19
N THR A 204 1.61 -11.64 -0.84
CA THR A 204 1.48 -10.18 -0.87
C THR A 204 0.02 -9.75 -0.97
N PHE A 205 -0.76 -10.35 -1.87
CA PHE A 205 -2.17 -10.04 -2.07
C PHE A 205 -2.98 -10.22 -0.77
N LEU A 206 -2.74 -11.31 -0.04
CA LEU A 206 -3.41 -11.57 1.24
C LEU A 206 -2.80 -10.74 2.38
N GLY A 207 -1.48 -10.64 2.45
CA GLY A 207 -0.77 -10.00 3.55
C GLY A 207 -0.94 -8.49 3.63
N VAL A 208 -1.21 -7.82 2.51
CA VAL A 208 -1.48 -6.37 2.53
C VAL A 208 -2.93 -6.02 2.87
N ALA A 209 -3.84 -7.00 2.91
CA ALA A 209 -5.25 -6.72 3.18
C ALA A 209 -5.48 -6.08 4.56
N PRO A 210 -4.87 -6.55 5.68
CA PRO A 210 -5.05 -5.92 6.99
C PRO A 210 -4.59 -4.46 7.09
N PRO A 211 -3.37 -4.07 6.68
CA PRO A 211 -3.01 -2.64 6.69
C PRO A 211 -3.85 -1.81 5.70
N SER A 212 -4.24 -2.40 4.56
CA SER A 212 -5.10 -1.73 3.58
C SER A 212 -6.50 -1.47 4.10
N PHE A 213 -7.07 -2.40 4.89
CA PHE A 213 -8.35 -2.22 5.57
C PHE A 213 -8.38 -0.94 6.41
N VAL A 214 -7.31 -0.68 7.17
CA VAL A 214 -7.19 0.53 8.00
C VAL A 214 -7.13 1.78 7.13
N ALA A 215 -6.29 1.78 6.08
CA ALA A 215 -6.16 2.93 5.18
C ALA A 215 -7.46 3.25 4.42
N ILE A 216 -8.14 2.23 3.89
CA ILE A 216 -9.41 2.38 3.16
C ILE A 216 -10.50 2.89 4.11
N ASN A 217 -10.55 2.41 5.36
CA ASN A 217 -11.50 2.92 6.35
C ASN A 217 -11.23 4.38 6.73
N ALA A 218 -9.98 4.84 6.75
CA ALA A 218 -9.68 6.25 6.92
C ALA A 218 -10.29 7.07 5.78
N GLY A 219 -10.16 6.62 4.52
CA GLY A 219 -10.81 7.23 3.35
C GLY A 219 -12.33 7.23 3.43
N THR A 220 -12.91 6.10 3.82
CA THR A 220 -14.37 5.95 3.98
C THR A 220 -14.90 6.88 5.08
N THR A 221 -14.15 7.04 6.16
CA THR A 221 -14.48 7.96 7.25
C THR A 221 -14.40 9.40 6.78
N LEU A 222 -13.37 9.75 6.00
CA LEU A 222 -13.24 11.07 5.39
C LEU A 222 -14.43 11.38 4.47
N TYR A 223 -14.86 10.43 3.63
CA TYR A 223 -16.06 10.58 2.80
C TYR A 223 -17.32 10.85 3.64
N LYS A 224 -17.52 10.10 4.72
CA LYS A 224 -18.64 10.34 5.64
C LYS A 224 -18.57 11.72 6.28
N LEU A 225 -17.39 12.18 6.71
CA LEU A 225 -17.23 13.51 7.30
C LEU A 225 -17.50 14.63 6.30
N THR A 226 -17.07 14.47 5.04
CA THR A 226 -17.30 15.48 4.00
C THR A 226 -18.76 15.54 3.55
N THR A 227 -19.45 14.41 3.51
CA THR A 227 -20.82 14.31 2.95
C THR A 227 -21.90 14.39 4.03
N ALA A 228 -21.63 13.91 5.25
CA ALA A 228 -22.58 13.91 6.37
C ALA A 228 -22.28 14.98 7.42
N GLY A 229 -21.28 15.85 7.21
CA GLY A 229 -20.86 16.87 8.17
C GLY A 229 -21.98 17.81 8.64
N GLU A 230 -23.06 17.97 7.89
CA GLU A 230 -24.25 18.72 8.31
C GLU A 230 -25.21 17.90 9.20
N ALA A 231 -25.32 16.59 8.97
CA ALA A 231 -26.23 15.70 9.71
C ALA A 231 -25.62 15.13 11.00
N VAL A 232 -24.30 14.95 11.04
CA VAL A 232 -23.58 14.42 12.21
C VAL A 232 -23.51 15.43 13.34
N SER A 233 -23.45 16.74 13.05
CA SER A 233 -23.34 17.77 14.11
C SER A 233 -24.52 17.72 15.09
N TRP A 234 -25.74 17.57 14.59
CA TRP A 234 -26.96 17.52 15.41
C TRP A 234 -27.08 16.26 16.23
N ASN A 235 -26.82 15.09 15.64
CA ASN A 235 -26.86 13.81 16.36
C ASN A 235 -25.73 13.70 17.39
N SER A 236 -24.53 14.18 17.07
CA SER A 236 -23.40 14.19 18.01
C SER A 236 -23.61 15.18 19.15
N LEU A 237 -24.18 16.37 18.91
CA LEU A 237 -24.58 17.28 19.99
C LEU A 237 -25.66 16.66 20.88
N ALA A 238 -26.64 15.96 20.31
CA ALA A 238 -27.69 15.29 21.08
C ALA A 238 -27.11 14.15 21.94
N VAL A 239 -26.23 13.33 21.40
CA VAL A 239 -25.55 12.25 22.15
C VAL A 239 -24.66 12.83 23.25
N LEU A 240 -23.87 13.88 22.96
CA LEU A 240 -23.08 14.57 23.98
C LEU A 240 -23.97 15.19 25.07
N GLY A 241 -25.11 15.77 24.69
CA GLY A 241 -26.10 16.30 25.63
C GLY A 241 -26.69 15.22 26.53
N VAL A 242 -27.07 14.06 25.97
CA VAL A 242 -27.57 12.91 26.74
C VAL A 242 -26.49 12.38 27.69
N LEU A 243 -25.25 12.22 27.22
CA LEU A 243 -24.14 11.79 28.07
C LEU A 243 -23.82 12.81 29.18
N ALA A 244 -23.89 14.10 28.88
CA ALA A 244 -23.73 15.15 29.88
C ALA A 244 -24.83 15.08 30.95
N VAL A 245 -26.10 14.90 30.56
CA VAL A 245 -27.22 14.72 31.51
C VAL A 245 -27.05 13.44 32.33
N LEU A 246 -26.66 12.32 31.71
CA LEU A 246 -26.36 11.06 32.39
C LEU A 246 -25.21 11.19 33.39
N SER A 247 -24.21 12.02 33.11
CA SER A 247 -23.10 12.26 34.03
C SER A 247 -23.49 13.08 35.27
N ILE A 248 -24.53 13.93 35.16
CA ILE A 248 -25.01 14.81 36.24
C ILE A 248 -26.07 14.11 37.12
N LEU A 249 -26.79 13.14 36.57
CA LEU A 249 -27.81 12.36 37.29
C LEU A 249 -27.35 11.80 38.66
N PRO A 250 -26.16 11.17 38.80
CA PRO A 250 -25.69 10.64 40.08
C PRO A 250 -25.55 11.72 41.15
N VAL A 251 -25.05 12.90 40.79
CA VAL A 251 -24.82 14.02 41.72
C VAL A 251 -26.15 14.59 42.23
N CYS A 252 -27.15 14.68 41.36
CA CYS A 252 -28.50 15.13 41.72
C CYS A 252 -29.23 14.10 42.60
N PHE A 253 -29.06 12.81 42.32
CA PHE A 253 -29.67 11.73 43.11
C PHE A 253 -28.99 11.56 44.48
N GLN A 254 -27.68 11.74 44.58
CA GLN A 254 -26.95 11.72 45.86
C GLN A 254 -27.44 12.83 46.81
N LYS A 255 -27.64 14.05 46.31
CA LYS A 255 -28.19 15.15 47.12
C LYS A 255 -29.61 14.88 47.62
N LYS A 256 -30.47 14.30 46.77
CA LYS A 256 -31.83 13.89 47.17
C LYS A 256 -31.86 12.73 48.15
N LEU A 257 -30.89 11.82 48.08
CA LEU A 257 -30.79 10.69 49.00
C LEU A 257 -30.32 11.14 50.39
N GLN A 258 -29.35 12.06 50.45
CA GLN A 258 -28.87 12.66 51.70
C GLN A 258 -29.97 13.47 52.41
N GLN A 259 -30.74 14.28 51.67
CA GLN A 259 -31.89 15.03 52.22
C GLN A 259 -33.06 14.18 52.73
N LYS A 260 -33.14 12.89 52.35
CA LYS A 260 -34.17 11.96 52.83
C LYS A 260 -33.73 11.09 54.01
N LEU A 261 -32.43 11.06 54.29
CA LEU A 261 -31.81 10.27 55.36
C LEU A 261 -31.49 11.11 56.61
N GLU A 262 -31.57 12.45 56.50
CA GLU A 262 -31.68 13.40 57.62
C GLU A 262 -33.15 13.63 58.00
#